data_AF-A0A950YG73-F1
#
_entry.id   AF-A0A950YG73-F1
#
_cell.length_a   1.000
_cell.length_b   1.000
_cell.length_c   1.000
_cell.angle_alpha   90.00
_cell.angle_beta   90.00
_cell.angle_gamma   90.00
#
_symmetry.space_group_name_H-M   'P 1'
#
loop_
_entity.id
_entity.type
_entity.pdbx_description
1 polymer ?
#
loop_
_entity_poly.entity_id
_entity_poly.type
_entity_poly.pdbx_seq_one_letter_code
_entity_poly.pdbx_strand_id
1 'polypeptide(L)'
;MDSARLSDVRARLVRMRWRRAGAWLWPAFVVLTLADAVIGHLLPPAGATETLIAAALLALLVNLLAVLFLSRPLGWALRRWRPDLPGVVARNYSGTLVILAVSAALLGAGLIHRSAIQASERAMRDAVVRAQAWIGDRAPDQFRRNLQFVNLFAIQPGTIYRACVPSVDGTRNYCVIVNRALPFERSVKFSGYEPNSSLAAGTG
;
A
#
# COMPACT_ATOMS: atom_id res chain seq x y z
N MET A 1 8.78 -41.00 -47.96
CA MET A 1 8.55 -39.86 -47.04
C MET A 1 9.80 -39.71 -46.20
N ASP A 2 10.58 -38.65 -46.41
CA ASP A 2 11.95 -38.53 -45.89
C ASP A 2 12.01 -38.38 -44.37
N SER A 3 12.87 -39.19 -43.74
CA SER A 3 13.24 -39.10 -42.32
C SER A 3 13.71 -37.68 -41.93
N ALA A 4 14.33 -36.96 -42.86
CA ALA A 4 14.76 -35.58 -42.68
C ALA A 4 13.61 -34.57 -42.52
N ARG A 5 12.48 -34.75 -43.22
CA ARG A 5 11.30 -33.88 -43.02
C ARG A 5 10.65 -34.11 -41.65
N LEU A 6 10.63 -35.36 -41.18
CA LEU A 6 10.03 -35.71 -39.89
C LEU A 6 10.84 -35.17 -38.70
N SER A 7 12.17 -35.16 -38.77
CA SER A 7 13.02 -34.56 -37.74
C SER A 7 12.86 -33.04 -37.67
N ASP A 8 12.74 -32.37 -38.81
CA ASP A 8 12.54 -30.92 -38.90
C ASP A 8 11.19 -30.47 -38.33
N VAL A 9 10.12 -31.21 -38.65
CA VAL A 9 8.77 -30.97 -38.12
C VAL A 9 8.74 -31.18 -36.61
N ARG A 10 9.34 -32.28 -36.09
CA ARG A 10 9.46 -32.51 -34.64
C ARG A 10 10.24 -31.40 -33.95
N ALA A 11 11.37 -30.96 -34.51
CA ALA A 11 12.16 -29.86 -33.96
C ALA A 11 11.39 -28.53 -33.97
N ARG A 12 10.60 -28.24 -35.02
CA ARG A 12 9.69 -27.07 -35.06
C ARG A 12 8.62 -27.13 -33.99
N LEU A 13 7.94 -28.27 -33.84
CA LEU A 13 6.86 -28.44 -32.84
C LEU A 13 7.39 -28.30 -31.41
N VAL A 14 8.55 -28.89 -31.12
CA VAL A 14 9.22 -28.75 -29.81
C VAL A 14 9.57 -27.28 -29.54
N ARG A 15 10.16 -26.56 -30.52
CA ARG A 15 10.47 -25.13 -30.40
C ARG A 15 9.22 -24.26 -30.19
N MET A 16 8.13 -24.51 -30.92
CA MET A 16 6.87 -23.78 -30.75
C MET A 16 6.26 -24.02 -29.36
N ARG A 17 6.30 -25.26 -28.87
CA ARG A 17 5.80 -25.62 -27.53
C ARG A 17 6.54 -24.85 -26.44
N TRP A 18 7.87 -24.76 -26.54
CA TRP A 18 8.68 -24.04 -25.56
C TRP A 18 8.55 -22.51 -25.66
N ARG A 19 8.29 -21.96 -26.85
CA ARG A 19 7.97 -20.53 -27.00
C ARG A 19 6.65 -20.17 -26.32
N ARG A 20 5.61 -21.00 -26.46
CA ARG A 20 4.34 -20.82 -25.74
C ARG A 20 4.52 -20.98 -24.22
N ALA A 21 5.26 -22.01 -23.79
CA ALA A 21 5.50 -22.26 -22.37
C ALA A 21 6.39 -21.18 -21.71
N GLY A 22 7.32 -20.59 -22.46
CA GLY A 22 8.19 -19.52 -21.98
C GLY A 22 7.54 -18.14 -21.96
N ALA A 23 6.39 -17.92 -22.60
CA ALA A 23 5.82 -16.59 -22.74
C ALA A 23 5.04 -16.08 -21.50
N TRP A 24 5.03 -16.82 -20.38
CA TRP A 24 4.20 -16.49 -19.21
C TRP A 24 4.75 -15.38 -18.31
N LEU A 25 6.06 -15.11 -18.35
CA LEU A 25 6.68 -14.13 -17.46
C LEU A 25 6.13 -12.72 -17.67
N TRP A 26 6.06 -12.25 -18.92
CA TRP A 26 5.64 -10.88 -19.23
C TRP A 26 4.15 -10.63 -18.91
N PRO A 27 3.20 -11.51 -19.32
CA PRO A 27 1.81 -11.37 -18.90
C PRO A 27 1.65 -11.43 -17.37
N ALA A 28 2.34 -12.35 -16.69
CA ALA A 28 2.29 -12.46 -15.24
C ALA A 28 2.85 -11.20 -14.57
N PHE A 29 3.97 -10.65 -15.06
CA PHE A 29 4.56 -9.42 -14.55
C PHE A 29 3.58 -8.25 -14.64
N VAL A 30 2.96 -8.03 -15.81
CA VAL A 30 2.00 -6.94 -16.00
C VAL A 30 0.79 -7.11 -15.08
N VAL A 31 0.16 -8.28 -15.09
CA VAL A 31 -1.06 -8.53 -14.30
C VAL A 31 -0.78 -8.45 -12.80
N LEU A 32 0.29 -9.08 -12.32
CA LEU A 32 0.63 -9.10 -10.90
C LEU A 32 1.11 -7.74 -10.42
N THR A 33 1.83 -6.97 -11.23
CA THR A 33 2.21 -5.59 -10.85
C THR A 33 0.98 -4.69 -10.69
N LEU A 34 -0.01 -4.82 -11.58
CA LEU A 34 -1.29 -4.11 -11.43
C LEU A 34 -2.05 -4.59 -10.19
N ALA A 35 -2.07 -5.90 -9.93
CA ALA A 35 -2.70 -6.44 -8.73
C ALA A 35 -2.00 -5.95 -7.46
N ASP A 36 -0.67 -5.94 -7.42
CA ASP A 36 0.14 -5.47 -6.30
C ASP A 36 -0.05 -3.97 -6.05
N ALA A 37 -0.22 -3.16 -7.10
CA ALA A 37 -0.57 -1.75 -6.98
C ALA A 37 -1.93 -1.57 -6.29
N VAL A 38 -2.93 -2.37 -6.68
CA VAL A 38 -4.27 -2.36 -6.07
C VAL A 38 -4.20 -2.84 -4.62
N ILE A 39 -3.45 -3.92 -4.35
CA ILE A 39 -3.26 -4.45 -2.99
C ILE A 39 -2.56 -3.40 -2.11
N GLY A 40 -1.49 -2.78 -2.58
CA GLY A 40 -0.76 -1.76 -1.83
C GLY A 40 -1.60 -0.52 -1.56
N HIS A 41 -2.47 -0.13 -2.50
CA HIS A 41 -3.40 0.98 -2.30
C HIS A 41 -4.51 0.65 -1.30
N LEU A 42 -5.09 -0.55 -1.37
CA LEU A 42 -6.21 -0.97 -0.51
C LEU A 42 -5.75 -1.43 0.88
N LEU A 43 -4.53 -1.96 1.00
CA LEU A 43 -3.94 -2.48 2.23
C LEU A 43 -2.53 -1.90 2.43
N PRO A 44 -2.40 -0.59 2.69
CA PRO A 44 -1.11 0.05 2.86
C PRO A 44 -0.39 -0.54 4.10
N PRO A 45 0.77 -1.18 3.95
CA PRO A 45 1.47 -1.82 5.06
C PRO A 45 1.94 -0.80 6.12
N ALA A 46 2.16 0.46 5.72
CA ALA A 46 2.59 1.54 6.60
C ALA A 46 1.43 2.37 7.19
N GLY A 47 0.17 2.01 6.93
CA GLY A 47 -1.01 2.66 7.52
C GLY A 47 -1.33 4.09 7.06
N ALA A 48 -0.43 4.75 6.33
CA ALA A 48 -0.72 5.97 5.59
C ALA A 48 -1.31 5.60 4.22
N THR A 49 -2.43 6.22 3.84
CA THR A 49 -3.01 6.04 2.50
C THR A 49 -2.08 6.64 1.46
N GLU A 50 -1.30 5.80 0.79
CA GLU A 50 -0.53 6.20 -0.37
C GLU A 50 -1.44 6.38 -1.60
N THR A 51 -1.06 7.29 -2.49
CA THR A 51 -1.76 7.45 -3.77
C THR A 51 -1.61 6.17 -4.60
N LEU A 52 -2.61 5.85 -5.43
CA LEU A 52 -2.54 4.69 -6.32
C LEU A 52 -1.30 4.73 -7.23
N ILE A 53 -0.87 5.93 -7.63
CA ILE A 53 0.34 6.14 -8.45
C ILE A 53 1.59 5.76 -7.67
N ALA A 54 1.72 6.20 -6.41
CA ALA A 54 2.85 5.83 -5.55
C ALA A 54 2.89 4.31 -5.32
N ALA A 55 1.73 3.71 -5.01
CA ALA A 55 1.61 2.26 -4.83
C ALA A 55 1.99 1.48 -6.11
N ALA A 56 1.57 1.97 -7.29
CA ALA A 56 1.92 1.36 -8.57
C ALA A 56 3.42 1.45 -8.90
N LEU A 57 4.05 2.59 -8.64
CA LEU A 57 5.49 2.77 -8.85
C LEU A 57 6.30 1.87 -7.90
N LEU A 58 5.87 1.76 -6.65
CA LEU A 58 6.50 0.88 -5.67
C LEU A 58 6.35 -0.59 -6.08
N ALA A 59 5.14 -1.02 -6.43
CA ALA A 59 4.88 -2.38 -6.91
C ALA A 59 5.74 -2.73 -8.14
N LEU A 60 5.81 -1.80 -9.11
CA LEU A 60 6.65 -1.96 -10.29
C LEU A 60 8.12 -2.10 -9.93
N LEU A 61 8.64 -1.22 -9.06
CA LEU A 61 10.03 -1.23 -8.61
C LEU A 61 10.37 -2.55 -7.90
N VAL A 62 9.55 -2.97 -6.95
CA VAL A 62 9.76 -4.21 -6.19
C VAL A 62 9.74 -5.42 -7.11
N ASN A 63 8.75 -5.54 -8.00
CA ASN A 63 8.68 -6.65 -8.95
C ASN A 63 9.88 -6.65 -9.92
N LEU A 64 10.31 -5.49 -10.38
CA LEU A 64 11.48 -5.37 -11.27
C LEU A 64 12.77 -5.82 -10.57
N LEU A 65 13.02 -5.33 -9.35
CA LEU A 65 14.19 -5.72 -8.55
C LEU A 65 14.16 -7.21 -8.21
N ALA A 66 13.00 -7.74 -7.81
CA ALA A 66 12.83 -9.14 -7.50
C ALA A 66 13.17 -10.02 -8.71
N VAL A 67 12.63 -9.72 -9.89
CA VAL A 67 12.96 -10.46 -11.12
C VAL A 67 14.44 -10.31 -11.47
N LEU A 68 15.02 -9.11 -11.37
CA LEU A 68 16.41 -8.87 -11.73
C LEU A 68 17.38 -9.69 -10.87
N PHE A 69 17.18 -9.68 -9.54
CA PHE A 69 18.09 -10.32 -8.58
C PHE A 69 17.79 -11.79 -8.33
N LEU A 70 16.52 -12.21 -8.33
CA LEU A 70 16.12 -13.56 -7.90
C LEU A 70 15.92 -14.53 -9.07
N SER A 71 15.66 -14.06 -10.30
CA SER A 71 15.37 -14.96 -11.44
C SER A 71 16.54 -15.90 -11.78
N ARG A 72 17.78 -15.40 -11.69
CA ARG A 72 19.01 -16.17 -11.94
C ARG A 72 19.29 -17.24 -10.87
N PRO A 73 19.38 -16.90 -9.57
CA PRO A 73 19.62 -17.90 -8.53
C PRO A 73 18.49 -18.92 -8.44
N LEU A 74 17.21 -18.52 -8.55
CA LEU A 74 16.12 -19.49 -8.60
C LEU A 74 16.17 -20.35 -9.87
N GLY A 75 16.56 -19.79 -11.02
CA GLY A 75 16.70 -20.55 -12.26
C GLY A 75 17.78 -21.63 -12.14
N TRP A 76 18.88 -21.34 -11.44
CA TRP A 76 19.92 -22.32 -11.12
C TRP A 76 19.40 -23.41 -10.16
N ALA A 77 18.73 -23.02 -9.08
CA ALA A 77 18.13 -23.96 -8.12
C ALA A 77 17.09 -24.87 -8.78
N LEU A 78 16.20 -24.31 -9.61
CA LEU A 78 15.16 -25.04 -10.34
C LEU A 78 15.77 -26.08 -11.29
N ARG A 79 16.88 -25.75 -11.96
CA ARG A 79 17.59 -26.70 -12.83
C ARG A 79 18.27 -27.84 -12.07
N ARG A 80 18.59 -27.65 -10.78
CA ARG A 80 19.08 -28.74 -9.93
C ARG A 80 17.99 -29.79 -9.67
N TRP A 81 16.72 -29.38 -9.69
CA TRP A 81 15.57 -30.26 -9.45
C TRP A 81 14.91 -30.74 -10.75
N ARG A 82 15.04 -29.98 -11.84
CA ARG A 82 14.52 -30.26 -13.17
C ARG A 82 15.64 -30.06 -14.21
N PRO A 83 16.61 -30.98 -14.29
CA PRO A 83 17.73 -30.88 -15.24
C PRO A 83 17.28 -30.89 -16.70
N ASP A 84 16.10 -31.44 -16.98
CA ASP A 84 15.50 -31.56 -18.32
C ASP A 84 15.09 -30.21 -18.94
N LEU A 85 15.07 -29.12 -18.16
CA LEU A 85 14.61 -27.81 -18.62
C LEU A 85 15.71 -27.01 -19.33
N PRO A 86 15.44 -26.48 -20.55
CA PRO A 86 16.31 -25.50 -21.19
C PRO A 86 16.46 -24.24 -20.31
N GLY A 87 17.67 -23.67 -20.25
CA GLY A 87 17.98 -22.54 -19.37
C GLY A 87 17.06 -21.32 -19.55
N VAL A 88 16.65 -21.02 -20.79
CA VAL A 88 15.73 -19.92 -21.10
C VAL A 88 14.34 -20.14 -20.48
N VAL A 89 13.84 -21.37 -20.53
CA VAL A 89 12.52 -21.73 -20.00
C VAL A 89 12.56 -21.75 -18.47
N ALA A 90 13.63 -22.31 -17.89
CA ALA A 90 13.84 -22.31 -16.44
C ALA A 90 13.85 -20.88 -15.86
N ARG A 91 14.47 -19.92 -16.58
CA ARG A 91 14.51 -18.52 -16.16
C ARG A 91 13.14 -17.82 -16.22
N ASN A 92 12.30 -18.15 -17.21
CA ASN A 92 10.94 -17.59 -17.26
C ASN A 92 10.04 -18.16 -16.15
N TYR A 93 10.14 -19.45 -15.85
CA TYR A 93 9.40 -20.03 -14.73
C TYR A 93 9.90 -19.47 -13.39
N SER A 94 11.21 -19.32 -13.19
CA SER A 94 11.73 -18.73 -11.97
C SER A 94 11.27 -17.29 -11.80
N GLY A 95 11.34 -16.46 -12.85
CA GLY A 95 10.81 -15.09 -12.79
C GLY A 95 9.32 -15.05 -12.44
N THR A 96 8.51 -15.95 -13.01
CA THR A 96 7.07 -16.01 -12.72
C THR A 96 6.82 -16.41 -11.27
N LEU A 97 7.55 -17.40 -10.75
CA LEU A 97 7.47 -17.82 -9.34
C LEU A 97 7.90 -16.70 -8.38
N VAL A 98 8.93 -15.93 -8.74
CA VAL A 98 9.38 -14.78 -7.93
C VAL A 98 8.27 -13.75 -7.80
N ILE A 99 7.64 -13.36 -8.91
CA ILE A 99 6.57 -12.34 -8.87
C ILE A 99 5.38 -12.87 -8.07
N LEU A 100 4.96 -14.13 -8.30
CA LEU A 100 3.90 -14.75 -7.49
C LEU A 100 4.22 -14.75 -6.00
N ALA A 101 5.46 -15.03 -5.62
CA ALA A 101 5.89 -15.01 -4.23
C ALA A 101 5.87 -13.59 -3.64
N VAL A 102 6.30 -12.58 -4.40
CA VAL A 102 6.21 -11.17 -3.99
C VAL A 102 4.75 -10.75 -3.78
N SER A 103 3.87 -11.04 -4.75
CA SER A 103 2.45 -10.70 -4.64
C SER A 103 1.78 -11.40 -3.45
N ALA A 104 2.10 -12.69 -3.23
CA ALA A 104 1.61 -13.43 -2.06
C ALA A 104 2.11 -12.83 -0.74
N ALA A 105 3.37 -12.39 -0.69
CA ALA A 105 3.95 -11.74 0.49
C ALA A 105 3.29 -10.37 0.77
N LEU A 106 3.08 -9.55 -0.26
CA LEU A 106 2.39 -8.26 -0.15
C LEU A 106 0.93 -8.44 0.31
N LEU A 107 0.20 -9.39 -0.29
CA LEU A 107 -1.16 -9.73 0.12
C LEU A 107 -1.20 -10.21 1.57
N GLY A 108 -0.29 -11.11 1.95
CA GLY A 108 -0.18 -11.60 3.32
C GLY A 108 0.11 -10.48 4.33
N ALA A 109 1.08 -9.62 4.03
CA ALA A 109 1.40 -8.46 4.86
C ALA A 109 0.20 -7.53 5.02
N GLY A 110 -0.51 -7.21 3.93
CA GLY A 110 -1.72 -6.40 3.97
C GLY A 110 -2.82 -7.02 4.83
N LEU A 111 -3.08 -8.31 4.66
CA LEU A 111 -4.09 -9.04 5.44
C LEU A 111 -3.77 -9.07 6.94
N ILE A 112 -2.50 -9.27 7.31
CA ILE A 112 -2.02 -9.25 8.69
C ILE A 112 -2.25 -7.85 9.32
N HIS A 113 -1.97 -6.78 8.59
CA HIS A 113 -2.08 -5.41 9.11
C HIS A 113 -3.49 -4.81 8.99
N ARG A 114 -4.43 -5.50 8.33
CA ARG A 114 -5.79 -5.00 8.11
C ARG A 114 -6.51 -4.62 9.41
N SER A 115 -6.34 -5.39 10.47
CA SER A 115 -6.96 -5.11 11.77
C SER A 115 -6.40 -3.83 12.41
N ALA A 116 -5.09 -3.59 12.28
CA ALA A 116 -4.43 -2.39 12.77
C ALA A 116 -4.89 -1.14 12.00
N ILE A 117 -5.03 -1.25 10.67
CA ILE A 117 -5.55 -0.16 9.81
C ILE A 117 -6.99 0.18 10.22
N GLN A 118 -7.87 -0.82 10.35
CA GLN A 118 -9.25 -0.61 10.79
C GLN A 118 -9.34 0.00 12.20
N ALA A 119 -8.47 -0.43 13.12
CA ALA A 119 -8.40 0.15 14.45
C ALA A 119 -7.97 1.63 14.40
N SER A 120 -7.00 1.97 13.54
CA SER A 120 -6.56 3.35 13.31
C SER A 120 -7.66 4.21 12.70
N GLU A 121 -8.40 3.73 11.70
CA GLU A 121 -9.53 4.45 11.12
C GLU A 121 -10.66 4.69 12.11
N ARG A 122 -10.98 3.69 12.94
CA ARG A 122 -11.96 3.85 14.03
C ARG A 122 -11.45 4.87 15.05
N ALA A 123 -10.15 4.84 15.36
CA ALA A 123 -9.53 5.79 16.29
C ALA A 123 -9.61 7.24 15.78
N MET A 124 -9.31 7.46 14.51
CA MET A 124 -9.41 8.77 13.88
C MET A 124 -10.85 9.27 13.83
N ARG A 125 -11.81 8.41 13.44
CA ARG A 125 -13.24 8.78 13.44
C ARG A 125 -13.76 9.16 14.82
N ASP A 126 -13.42 8.37 15.85
CA ASP A 126 -13.78 8.68 17.24
C ASP A 126 -13.14 10.00 17.70
N ALA A 127 -11.88 10.27 17.31
CA ALA A 127 -11.23 11.55 17.62
C ALA A 127 -11.94 12.74 16.95
N VAL A 128 -12.33 12.61 15.68
CA VAL A 128 -13.08 13.64 14.95
C VAL A 128 -14.42 13.92 15.63
N VAL A 129 -15.20 12.87 15.95
CA VAL A 129 -16.51 13.02 16.60
C VAL A 129 -16.39 13.72 17.95
N ARG A 130 -15.39 13.33 18.76
CA ARG A 130 -15.12 13.98 20.06
C ARG A 130 -14.73 15.45 19.91
N ALA A 131 -13.86 15.76 18.94
CA ALA A 131 -13.48 17.13 18.64
C ALA A 131 -14.68 17.96 18.18
N GLN A 132 -15.48 17.45 17.24
CA GLN A 132 -16.64 18.15 16.71
C GLN A 132 -17.69 18.42 17.78
N ALA A 133 -17.99 17.45 18.64
CA ALA A 133 -18.93 17.62 19.74
C ALA A 133 -18.45 18.67 20.74
N TRP A 134 -17.16 18.65 21.11
CA TRP A 134 -16.60 19.64 22.04
C TRP A 134 -16.53 21.05 21.43
N ILE A 135 -16.07 21.18 20.18
CA ILE A 135 -15.96 22.47 19.47
C ILE A 135 -17.37 23.02 19.19
N GLY A 136 -18.33 22.18 18.82
CA GLY A 136 -19.72 22.56 18.58
C GLY A 136 -20.41 23.11 19.82
N ASP A 137 -19.98 22.71 21.02
CA ASP A 137 -20.52 23.18 22.30
C ASP A 137 -19.80 24.44 22.82
N ARG A 138 -18.47 24.55 22.62
CA ARG A 138 -17.63 25.56 23.31
C ARG A 138 -16.96 26.60 22.43
N ALA A 139 -16.80 26.35 21.14
CA ALA A 139 -16.06 27.27 20.28
C ALA A 139 -16.92 28.48 19.86
N PRO A 140 -16.31 29.62 19.52
CA PRO A 140 -17.03 30.73 18.91
C PRO A 140 -17.74 30.34 17.60
N ASP A 141 -18.85 30.99 17.27
CA ASP A 141 -19.71 30.66 16.13
C ASP A 141 -18.96 30.63 14.78
N GLN A 142 -17.92 31.45 14.64
CA GLN A 142 -17.07 31.48 13.44
C GLN A 142 -16.34 30.17 13.15
N PHE A 143 -16.17 29.28 14.14
CA PHE A 143 -15.59 27.95 13.95
C PHE A 143 -16.66 26.87 13.88
N ARG A 144 -17.78 27.04 14.62
CA ARG A 144 -18.89 26.07 14.66
C ARG A 144 -19.53 25.84 13.29
N ARG A 145 -19.51 26.84 12.40
CA ARG A 145 -20.03 26.72 11.03
C ARG A 145 -19.16 25.87 10.10
N ASN A 146 -17.92 25.58 10.50
CA ASN A 146 -16.92 24.88 9.71
C ASN A 146 -16.51 23.51 10.31
N LEU A 147 -17.32 22.94 11.20
CA LEU A 147 -17.01 21.66 11.86
C LEU A 147 -16.75 20.50 10.88
N GLN A 148 -17.31 20.55 9.67
CA GLN A 148 -17.06 19.60 8.58
C GLN A 148 -15.62 19.66 8.03
N PHE A 149 -14.92 20.77 8.23
CA PHE A 149 -13.54 20.98 7.77
C PHE A 149 -12.50 20.73 8.87
N VAL A 150 -12.82 19.84 9.82
CA VAL A 150 -11.86 19.37 10.83
C VAL A 150 -10.62 18.79 10.14
N ASN A 151 -9.47 19.39 10.42
CA ASN A 151 -8.16 18.85 10.08
C ASN A 151 -7.61 18.08 11.29
N LEU A 152 -7.32 16.80 11.10
CA LEU A 152 -6.78 15.93 12.15
C LEU A 152 -5.28 15.71 11.97
N PHE A 153 -4.53 15.79 13.05
CA PHE A 153 -3.11 15.48 13.11
C PHE A 153 -2.85 14.47 14.24
N ALA A 154 -2.18 13.37 13.94
CA ALA A 154 -1.83 12.37 14.93
C ALA A 154 -0.55 12.79 15.66
N ILE A 155 -0.66 13.16 16.94
CA ILE A 155 0.52 13.41 17.79
C ILE A 155 1.08 12.06 18.25
N GLN A 156 0.20 11.18 18.71
CA GLN A 156 0.52 9.80 19.04
C GLN A 156 -0.54 8.90 18.41
N PRO A 157 -0.20 8.11 17.37
CA PRO A 157 -1.15 7.26 16.67
C PRO A 157 -1.92 6.35 17.62
N GLY A 158 -3.25 6.33 17.49
CA GLY A 158 -4.17 5.51 18.28
C GLY A 158 -4.71 6.17 19.55
N THR A 159 -3.96 7.11 20.16
CA THR A 159 -4.29 7.66 21.48
C THR A 159 -4.51 9.17 21.49
N ILE A 160 -3.58 9.97 20.93
CA ILE A 160 -3.59 11.43 21.05
C ILE A 160 -3.60 12.07 19.66
N TYR A 161 -4.64 12.87 19.42
CA TYR A 161 -4.85 13.59 18.17
C TYR A 161 -5.02 15.07 18.44
N ARG A 162 -4.61 15.91 17.49
CA ARG A 162 -4.95 17.33 17.44
C ARG A 162 -5.94 17.55 16.32
N ALA A 163 -7.07 18.17 16.62
CA ALA A 163 -8.11 18.49 15.67
C ALA A 163 -8.24 20.01 15.58
N CYS A 164 -8.18 20.57 14.37
CA CYS A 164 -8.29 22.00 14.12
C CYS A 164 -9.45 22.29 13.18
N VAL A 165 -10.20 23.35 13.45
CA VAL A 165 -11.27 23.84 12.57
C VAL A 165 -10.92 25.24 12.09
N PRO A 166 -10.93 25.51 10.78
CA PRO A 166 -10.71 26.86 10.28
C PRO A 166 -11.93 27.75 10.55
N SER A 167 -11.67 29.01 10.82
CA SER A 167 -12.68 30.07 10.85
C SER A 167 -13.33 30.28 9.47
N VAL A 168 -14.50 30.92 9.42
CA VAL A 168 -15.23 31.18 8.16
C VAL A 168 -14.39 31.99 7.15
N ASP A 169 -13.57 32.91 7.62
CA ASP A 169 -12.64 33.72 6.83
C ASP A 169 -11.31 32.99 6.53
N GLY A 170 -11.09 31.82 7.13
CA GLY A 170 -9.90 30.99 6.91
C GLY A 170 -8.60 31.53 7.51
N THR A 171 -8.65 32.64 8.25
CA THR A 171 -7.44 33.31 8.77
C THR A 171 -6.95 32.71 10.09
N ARG A 172 -7.87 32.14 10.87
CA ARG A 172 -7.59 31.53 12.18
C ARG A 172 -8.06 30.08 12.23
N ASN A 173 -7.43 29.29 13.08
CA ASN A 173 -7.84 27.92 13.37
C ASN A 173 -8.22 27.81 14.83
N TYR A 174 -9.17 26.94 15.17
CA TYR A 174 -9.49 26.61 16.55
C TYR A 174 -9.11 25.16 16.78
N CYS A 175 -8.11 24.93 17.63
CA CYS A 175 -7.52 23.61 17.79
C CYS A 175 -7.78 23.02 19.18
N VAL A 176 -8.04 21.72 19.21
CA VAL A 176 -8.20 20.93 20.43
C VAL A 176 -7.31 19.70 20.38
N ILE A 177 -6.86 19.25 21.55
CA ILE A 177 -6.23 17.93 21.70
C ILE A 177 -7.29 16.96 22.19
N VAL A 178 -7.39 15.83 21.50
CA VAL A 178 -8.24 14.70 21.84
C VAL A 178 -7.36 13.55 22.35
N ASN A 179 -7.50 13.21 23.63
CA ASN A 179 -6.91 12.03 24.25
C ASN A 179 -7.98 10.94 24.41
N ARG A 180 -7.92 9.92 23.55
CA ARG A 180 -8.89 8.82 23.50
C ARG A 180 -8.78 7.84 24.66
N ALA A 181 -7.67 7.87 25.42
CA ALA A 181 -7.53 7.04 26.61
C ALA A 181 -8.39 7.53 27.79
N LEU A 182 -8.95 8.74 27.69
CA LEU A 182 -9.78 9.33 28.73
C LEU A 182 -11.29 9.24 28.40
N PRO A 183 -12.16 9.25 29.42
CA PRO A 183 -13.60 9.42 29.25
C PRO A 183 -13.92 10.70 28.47
N PHE A 184 -15.03 10.69 27.73
CA PHE A 184 -15.42 11.76 26.81
C PHE A 184 -15.28 13.17 27.42
N GLU A 185 -15.82 13.35 28.62
CA GLU A 185 -15.85 14.62 29.38
C GLU A 185 -14.47 15.26 29.61
N ARG A 186 -13.43 14.43 29.71
CA ARG A 186 -12.04 14.85 29.96
C ARG A 186 -11.11 14.58 28.78
N SER A 187 -11.66 14.02 27.70
CA SER A 187 -10.88 13.59 26.54
C SER A 187 -10.46 14.74 25.65
N VAL A 188 -11.13 15.89 25.71
CA VAL A 188 -10.87 17.02 24.82
C VAL A 188 -10.47 18.26 25.61
N LYS A 189 -9.38 18.90 25.19
CA LYS A 189 -8.90 20.16 25.76
C LYS A 189 -8.54 21.15 24.66
N PHE A 190 -8.79 22.44 24.92
CA PHE A 190 -8.34 23.51 24.02
C PHE A 190 -6.82 23.51 23.89
N SER A 191 -6.32 23.79 22.69
CA SER A 191 -4.90 23.66 22.35
C SER A 191 -4.36 24.80 21.47
N GLY A 192 -5.01 25.97 21.50
CA GLY A 192 -4.55 27.16 20.80
C GLY A 192 -5.19 27.37 19.43
N TYR A 193 -4.63 28.33 18.69
CA TYR A 193 -5.13 28.76 17.38
C TYR A 193 -4.18 28.44 16.22
N GLU A 194 -3.03 27.84 16.54
CA GLU A 194 -1.99 27.50 15.58
C GLU A 194 -2.42 26.29 14.74
N PRO A 195 -2.35 26.39 13.39
CA PRO A 195 -2.77 25.32 12.49
C PRO A 195 -1.88 24.07 12.64
N ASN A 196 -2.40 22.91 12.24
CA ASN A 196 -1.60 21.69 12.21
C ASN A 196 -0.38 21.78 11.27
N SER A 197 -0.41 22.64 10.24
CA SER A 197 0.73 22.85 9.34
C SER A 197 1.96 23.41 10.05
N SER A 198 1.80 24.21 11.10
CA SER A 198 2.94 24.73 11.86
C SER A 198 3.59 23.66 12.73
N LEU A 199 2.83 22.64 13.16
CA LEU A 199 3.35 21.48 13.89
C LEU A 199 4.04 20.49 12.95
N ALA A 200 3.45 20.24 11.77
CA ALA A 200 4.02 19.35 10.77
C ALA A 200 5.39 19.84 10.26
N ALA A 201 5.61 21.15 10.21
CA ALA A 201 6.89 21.75 9.80
C ALA A 201 8.04 21.49 10.78
N GLY A 202 7.76 21.18 12.05
CA GLY A 202 8.77 20.93 13.08
C GLY A 202 9.16 19.46 13.28
N THR A 203 8.50 18.53 12.57
CA THR A 203 8.73 17.07 12.67
C THR A 203 9.46 16.49 11.45
N GLY A 204 10.04 17.35 10.60
CA GLY A 204 10.81 16.97 9.42
C GLY A 204 12.31 16.95 9.66
#